data_AF-A0AAJ1UML5-F1
#
_entry.id   AF-A0AAJ1UML5-F1
#
_cell.length_a   1.000
_cell.length_b   1.000
_cell.length_c   1.000
_cell.angle_alpha   90.00
_cell.angle_beta   90.00
_cell.angle_gamma   90.00
#
_symmetry.space_group_name_H-M   'P 1'
#
loop_
_entity.id
_entity.type
_entity.pdbx_description
1 polymer ?
#
loop_
_entity_poly.entity_id
_entity_poly.type
_entity_poly.pdbx_seq_one_letter_code
_entity_poly.pdbx_strand_id
1 'polypeptide(L)'
;GLFMNSEQERKKELGNFLKSRRNRLSPQDFGLPISSRRKTKGLRREEVAQLANIGVTWYTWIEQGRDIQVSIQALESLADALRLDKEEREHMFLLAHQQLPPEKPLKTDDEVSPVLQNFIDDLKFYPIYVTDQLWDVVTWNRVASAVFGDFETMSFKERNAVWRCFASQEYRTLLANDWEAHA
;
A
#
# COMPACT_ATOMS: atom_id res chain seq x y z
N GLY A 1 -28.76 -13.11 16.20
CA GLY A 1 -29.14 -11.96 17.05
C GLY A 1 -27.93 -11.33 17.72
N LEU A 2 -27.22 -12.07 18.59
CA LEU A 2 -26.10 -11.54 19.39
C LEU A 2 -24.80 -11.26 18.61
N PHE A 3 -24.43 -12.11 17.64
CA PHE A 3 -23.17 -11.97 16.89
C PHE A 3 -23.11 -10.77 15.92
N MET A 4 -24.24 -10.37 15.33
CA MET A 4 -24.27 -9.20 14.43
C MET A 4 -24.17 -7.87 15.19
N ASN A 5 -24.61 -7.84 16.45
CA ASN A 5 -24.57 -6.62 17.25
C ASN A 5 -23.13 -6.30 17.68
N SER A 6 -22.34 -7.32 18.03
CA SER A 6 -20.94 -7.15 18.42
C SER A 6 -20.03 -6.76 17.26
N GLU A 7 -20.28 -7.26 16.05
CA GLU A 7 -19.49 -6.86 14.87
C GLU A 7 -19.74 -5.39 14.49
N GLN A 8 -21.00 -4.97 14.47
CA GLN A 8 -21.35 -3.58 14.15
C GLN A 8 -20.86 -2.61 15.24
N GLU A 9 -20.87 -3.03 16.50
CA GLU A 9 -20.31 -2.27 17.62
C GLU A 9 -18.79 -2.13 17.47
N ARG A 10 -18.08 -3.21 17.15
CA ARG A 10 -16.62 -3.19 16.87
C ARG A 10 -16.25 -2.26 15.70
N LYS A 11 -17.05 -2.24 14.62
CA LYS A 11 -16.85 -1.32 13.49
C LYS A 11 -17.04 0.15 13.91
N LYS A 12 -18.01 0.44 14.78
CA LYS A 12 -18.17 1.77 15.37
C LYS A 12 -17.00 2.15 16.28
N GLU A 13 -16.49 1.20 17.06
CA GLU A 13 -15.30 1.40 17.89
C GLU A 13 -14.06 1.71 17.03
N LEU A 14 -13.84 0.99 15.93
CA LEU A 14 -12.79 1.31 14.95
C LEU A 14 -12.93 2.73 14.43
N GLY A 15 -14.14 3.12 13.99
CA GLY A 15 -14.39 4.47 13.50
C GLY A 15 -14.14 5.55 14.55
N ASN A 16 -14.54 5.32 15.79
CA ASN A 16 -14.30 6.22 16.92
C ASN A 16 -12.81 6.33 17.26
N PHE A 17 -12.09 5.21 17.24
CA PHE A 17 -10.65 5.17 17.45
C PHE A 17 -9.91 6.00 16.40
N LEU A 18 -10.17 5.77 15.11
CA LEU A 18 -9.53 6.53 14.02
C LEU A 18 -9.85 8.02 14.09
N LYS A 19 -11.11 8.37 14.40
CA LYS A 19 -11.53 9.76 14.59
C LYS A 19 -10.77 10.42 15.75
N SER A 20 -10.58 9.71 16.86
CA SER A 20 -9.79 10.19 18.00
C SER A 20 -8.34 10.45 17.60
N ARG A 21 -7.71 9.49 16.90
CA ARG A 21 -6.31 9.61 16.45
C ARG A 21 -6.11 10.70 15.41
N ARG A 22 -7.06 10.90 14.50
CA ARG A 22 -7.06 12.01 13.55
C ARG A 22 -7.15 13.38 14.25
N ASN A 23 -8.00 13.50 15.26
CA ASN A 23 -8.26 14.78 15.92
C ASN A 23 -7.10 15.29 16.78
N ARG A 24 -6.17 14.43 17.20
CA ARG A 24 -4.98 14.83 17.99
C ARG A 24 -3.79 15.32 17.16
N LEU A 25 -3.78 15.05 15.85
CA LEU A 25 -2.64 15.35 14.98
C LEU A 25 -2.68 16.79 14.49
N SER A 26 -1.54 17.50 14.54
CA SER A 26 -1.44 18.85 13.98
C SER A 26 -1.14 18.77 12.49
N PRO A 27 -1.90 19.45 11.63
CA PRO A 27 -1.61 19.51 10.19
C PRO A 27 -0.23 20.09 9.86
N GLN A 28 0.32 20.95 10.73
CA GLN A 28 1.67 21.50 10.57
C GLN A 28 2.75 20.41 10.61
N ASP A 29 2.55 19.35 11.40
CA ASP A 29 3.52 18.26 11.55
C ASP A 29 3.67 17.43 10.26
N PHE A 30 2.78 17.66 9.29
CA PHE A 30 2.72 17.03 7.97
C PHE A 30 3.02 18.04 6.84
N GLY A 31 3.45 19.26 7.17
CA GLY A 31 3.71 20.31 6.18
C GLY A 31 2.47 20.85 5.48
N LEU A 32 1.27 20.61 6.04
CA LEU A 32 0.01 21.04 5.44
C LEU A 32 -0.30 22.50 5.81
N PRO A 33 -0.81 23.31 4.86
CA PRO A 33 -1.11 24.71 5.12
C PRO A 33 -2.22 24.86 6.17
N ILE A 34 -2.07 25.83 7.07
CA ILE A 34 -3.15 26.26 7.95
C ILE A 34 -3.91 27.39 7.26
N SER A 35 -5.05 27.07 6.65
CA SER A 35 -6.00 28.10 6.23
C SER A 35 -6.64 28.75 7.45
N SER A 36 -6.77 30.08 7.43
CA SER A 36 -7.39 30.90 8.49
C SER A 36 -8.87 30.55 8.79
N ARG A 37 -9.54 29.75 7.95
CA ARG A 37 -10.94 29.29 8.12
C ARG A 37 -11.10 27.83 8.54
N ARG A 38 -10.06 27.16 9.06
CA ARG A 38 -10.16 25.74 9.46
C ARG A 38 -11.08 25.58 10.70
N LYS A 39 -12.10 24.71 10.57
CA LYS A 39 -13.06 24.38 11.66
C LYS A 39 -12.61 23.22 12.57
N THR A 40 -11.73 22.34 12.09
CA THR A 40 -11.22 21.18 12.82
C THR A 40 -9.85 21.48 13.41
N LYS A 41 -9.60 21.09 14.67
CA LYS A 41 -8.28 21.27 15.30
C LYS A 41 -7.23 20.28 14.77
N GLY A 42 -7.63 19.03 14.53
CA GLY A 42 -6.77 18.01 13.96
C GLY A 42 -6.83 17.92 12.44
N LEU A 43 -6.24 16.84 11.90
CA LEU A 43 -6.32 16.52 10.47
C LEU A 43 -7.78 16.36 10.02
N ARG A 44 -8.05 16.73 8.77
CA ARG A 44 -9.33 16.49 8.10
C ARG A 44 -9.37 15.09 7.49
N ARG A 45 -10.56 14.64 7.09
CA ARG A 45 -10.72 13.31 6.47
C ARG A 45 -9.97 13.23 5.15
N GLU A 46 -10.05 14.28 4.35
CA GLU A 46 -9.33 14.38 3.08
C GLU A 46 -7.81 14.36 3.28
N GLU A 47 -7.31 14.94 4.37
CA GLU A 47 -5.88 14.99 4.69
C GLU A 47 -5.37 13.61 5.12
N VAL A 48 -6.11 12.89 5.98
CA VAL A 48 -5.74 11.52 6.35
C VAL A 48 -5.84 10.59 5.14
N ALA A 49 -6.88 10.71 4.33
CA ALA A 49 -7.04 9.89 3.15
C ALA A 49 -5.89 10.11 2.15
N GLN A 50 -5.46 11.36 1.96
CA GLN A 50 -4.29 11.69 1.16
C GLN A 50 -3.00 11.09 1.74
N LEU A 51 -2.76 11.27 3.04
CA LEU A 51 -1.56 10.76 3.72
C LEU A 51 -1.49 9.22 3.71
N ALA A 52 -2.64 8.54 3.77
CA ALA A 52 -2.75 7.08 3.72
C ALA A 52 -2.89 6.52 2.30
N ASN A 53 -2.89 7.37 1.26
CA ASN A 53 -3.10 6.99 -0.13
C ASN A 53 -4.38 6.16 -0.37
N ILE A 54 -5.50 6.60 0.20
CA ILE A 54 -6.83 5.96 0.11
C ILE A 54 -7.90 6.96 -0.33
N GLY A 55 -9.06 6.46 -0.77
CA GLY A 55 -10.20 7.31 -1.12
C GLY A 55 -10.82 8.02 0.10
N VAL A 56 -11.13 9.32 -0.03
CA VAL A 56 -11.78 10.12 1.04
C VAL A 56 -13.13 9.54 1.47
N THR A 57 -13.95 9.11 0.50
CA THR A 57 -15.24 8.47 0.76
C THR A 57 -15.07 7.17 1.54
N TRP A 58 -14.05 6.38 1.21
CA TRP A 58 -13.76 5.13 1.87
C TRP A 58 -13.31 5.34 3.32
N TYR A 59 -12.39 6.28 3.58
CA TYR A 59 -12.02 6.65 4.95
C TYR A 59 -13.23 7.16 5.76
N THR A 60 -14.11 7.93 5.11
CA THR A 60 -15.35 8.41 5.74
C THR A 60 -16.28 7.27 6.15
N TRP A 61 -16.37 6.20 5.35
CA TRP A 61 -17.17 5.01 5.68
C TRP A 61 -16.60 4.23 6.86
N ILE A 62 -15.27 4.15 6.99
CA ILE A 62 -14.63 3.53 8.15
C ILE A 62 -14.94 4.32 9.42
N GLU A 63 -14.78 5.65 9.40
CA GLU A 63 -15.13 6.50 10.56
C GLU A 63 -16.62 6.41 10.94
N GLN A 64 -17.50 6.08 9.99
CA GLN A 64 -18.92 5.87 10.23
C GLN A 64 -19.27 4.47 10.75
N GLY A 65 -18.29 3.55 10.81
CA GLY A 65 -18.52 2.15 11.16
C GLY A 65 -19.42 1.43 10.16
N ARG A 66 -19.36 1.80 8.87
CA ARG A 66 -20.08 1.07 7.83
C ARG A 66 -19.49 -0.33 7.65
N ASP A 67 -20.32 -1.22 7.14
CA ASP A 67 -19.90 -2.56 6.78
C ASP A 67 -19.09 -2.54 5.48
N ILE A 68 -17.77 -2.33 5.63
CA ILE A 68 -16.80 -2.41 4.54
C ILE A 68 -15.63 -3.27 4.97
N GLN A 69 -15.05 -3.99 4.01
CA GLN A 69 -13.84 -4.74 4.24
C GLN A 69 -12.63 -3.82 4.14
N VAL A 70 -11.79 -3.83 5.17
CA VAL A 70 -10.55 -3.07 5.25
C VAL A 70 -9.40 -4.04 5.05
N SER A 71 -8.45 -3.77 4.16
CA SER A 71 -7.30 -4.66 3.97
C SER A 71 -6.22 -4.38 5.02
N ILE A 72 -5.36 -5.38 5.28
CA ILE A 72 -4.17 -5.22 6.14
C ILE A 72 -3.34 -4.02 5.68
N GLN A 73 -3.09 -3.92 4.37
CA GLN A 73 -2.31 -2.83 3.81
C GLN A 73 -2.94 -1.46 4.07
N ALA A 74 -4.26 -1.33 3.95
CA ALA A 74 -4.91 -0.07 4.23
C ALA A 74 -4.88 0.28 5.73
N LEU A 75 -4.88 -0.73 6.61
CA LEU A 75 -4.63 -0.53 8.04
C LEU A 75 -3.18 -0.06 8.29
N GLU A 76 -2.18 -0.64 7.63
CA GLU A 76 -0.79 -0.17 7.76
C GLU A 76 -0.64 1.27 7.26
N SER A 77 -1.18 1.62 6.09
CA SER A 77 -1.17 3.00 5.59
C SER A 77 -1.86 3.98 6.55
N LEU A 78 -2.94 3.54 7.20
CA LEU A 78 -3.61 4.33 8.24
C LEU A 78 -2.77 4.44 9.51
N ALA A 79 -2.05 3.38 9.90
CA ALA A 79 -1.13 3.42 11.03
C ALA A 79 -0.03 4.47 10.81
N ASP A 80 0.56 4.48 9.61
CA ASP A 80 1.60 5.42 9.22
C ASP A 80 1.07 6.86 9.12
N ALA A 81 -0.05 7.06 8.41
CA ALA A 81 -0.67 8.37 8.23
C ALA A 81 -1.11 9.00 9.56
N LEU A 82 -1.58 8.18 10.51
CA LEU A 82 -2.00 8.62 11.83
C LEU A 82 -0.88 8.59 12.89
N ARG A 83 0.35 8.23 12.48
CA ARG A 83 1.51 8.06 13.36
C ARG A 83 1.18 7.26 14.62
N LEU A 84 0.53 6.12 14.44
CA LEU A 84 0.15 5.24 15.54
C LEU A 84 1.40 4.62 16.16
N ASP A 85 1.42 4.55 17.49
CA ASP A 85 2.41 3.74 18.19
C ASP A 85 2.09 2.24 18.07
N LYS A 86 2.94 1.40 18.67
CA LYS A 86 2.80 -0.05 18.62
C LYS A 86 1.47 -0.54 19.22
N GLU A 87 1.09 -0.05 20.40
CA GLU A 87 -0.12 -0.48 21.09
C GLU A 87 -1.37 -0.02 20.35
N GLU A 88 -1.32 1.18 19.78
CA GLU A 88 -2.39 1.76 18.97
C GLU A 88 -2.58 1.02 17.66
N ARG A 89 -1.49 0.62 17.00
CA ARG A 89 -1.52 -0.24 15.82
C ARG A 89 -2.14 -1.60 16.16
N GLU A 90 -1.70 -2.24 17.25
CA GLU A 90 -2.28 -3.51 17.70
C GLU A 90 -3.78 -3.40 17.98
N HIS A 91 -4.18 -2.36 18.70
CA HIS A 91 -5.58 -2.11 19.01
C HIS A 91 -6.44 -1.90 17.75
N MET A 92 -5.94 -1.12 16.77
CA MET A 92 -6.63 -0.91 15.50
C MET A 92 -6.87 -2.23 14.74
N PHE A 93 -5.87 -3.09 14.71
CA PHE A 93 -5.95 -4.40 14.05
C PHE A 93 -6.91 -5.36 14.77
N LEU A 94 -6.94 -5.33 16.11
CA LEU A 94 -7.92 -6.10 16.89
C LEU A 94 -9.35 -5.63 16.61
N LEU A 95 -9.58 -4.31 16.47
CA LEU A 95 -10.89 -3.77 16.10
C LEU A 95 -11.29 -4.12 14.64
N ALA A 96 -10.36 -4.07 13.70
CA ALA A 96 -10.65 -4.34 12.29
C ALA A 96 -10.82 -5.83 11.99
N HIS A 97 -9.90 -6.66 12.49
CA HIS A 97 -9.73 -8.06 12.09
C HIS A 97 -9.83 -9.07 13.22
N GLN A 98 -9.90 -8.64 14.49
CA GLN A 98 -9.81 -9.53 15.66
C GLN A 98 -8.51 -10.35 15.69
N GLN A 99 -7.45 -9.79 15.11
CA GLN A 99 -6.12 -10.40 15.02
C GLN A 99 -5.08 -9.33 15.31
N LEU A 100 -3.94 -9.73 15.86
CA LEU A 100 -2.79 -8.85 15.99
C LEU A 100 -2.23 -8.53 14.60
N PRO A 101 -1.63 -7.34 14.44
CA PRO A 101 -0.95 -7.01 13.20
C PRO A 101 0.23 -7.96 12.96
N PRO A 102 0.66 -8.16 11.69
CA PRO A 102 1.87 -8.90 11.42
C PRO A 102 3.08 -8.29 12.15
N GLU A 103 3.97 -9.14 12.67
CA GLU A 103 5.13 -8.72 13.49
C GLU A 103 6.08 -7.77 12.73
N LYS A 104 6.16 -7.94 11.41
CA LYS A 104 6.77 -6.96 10.51
C LYS A 104 5.63 -6.17 9.86
N PRO A 105 5.62 -4.82 9.93
CA PRO A 105 4.76 -4.03 9.05
C PRO A 105 5.00 -4.52 7.62
N LEU A 106 3.98 -4.46 6.76
CA LEU A 106 4.17 -4.54 5.32
C LEU A 106 4.94 -3.29 4.86
N LYS A 107 6.17 -3.12 5.33
CA LYS A 107 7.15 -2.39 4.58
C LYS A 107 7.30 -3.19 3.30
N THR A 108 7.28 -2.51 2.17
CA THR A 108 8.04 -2.93 0.98
C THR A 108 9.53 -2.88 1.32
N ASP A 109 9.95 -3.57 2.38
CA ASP A 109 11.31 -4.02 2.49
C ASP A 109 11.33 -5.22 1.54
N ASP A 110 11.88 -4.97 0.36
CA ASP A 110 12.06 -5.86 -0.79
C ASP A 110 12.89 -7.11 -0.48
N GLU A 111 12.74 -7.74 0.69
CA GLU A 111 13.27 -9.07 0.92
C GLU A 111 12.35 -10.10 0.28
N VAL A 112 12.60 -10.27 -1.02
CA VAL A 112 12.15 -11.40 -1.81
C VAL A 112 12.45 -12.67 -1.02
N SER A 113 11.41 -13.42 -0.67
CA SER A 113 11.57 -14.67 0.07
C SER A 113 12.55 -15.59 -0.67
N PRO A 114 13.54 -16.20 0.02
CA PRO A 114 14.46 -17.14 -0.61
C PRO A 114 13.74 -18.31 -1.31
N VAL A 115 12.55 -18.69 -0.83
CA VAL A 115 11.72 -19.72 -1.46
C VAL A 115 11.21 -19.25 -2.83
N LEU A 116 10.78 -17.99 -2.93
CA LEU A 116 10.34 -17.40 -4.20
C LEU A 116 11.51 -17.24 -5.17
N GLN A 117 12.67 -16.78 -4.68
CA GLN A 117 13.89 -16.66 -5.50
C GLN A 117 14.30 -18.02 -6.08
N ASN A 118 14.39 -19.05 -5.24
CA ASN A 118 14.73 -20.41 -5.69
C ASN A 118 13.72 -20.93 -6.73
N PHE A 119 12.42 -20.68 -6.51
CA PHE A 119 11.38 -21.10 -7.45
C PHE A 119 11.54 -20.45 -8.83
N ILE A 120 11.79 -19.14 -8.91
CA ILE A 120 11.96 -18.47 -10.21
C ILE A 120 13.31 -18.84 -10.87
N ASP A 121 14.34 -19.13 -10.08
CA ASP A 121 15.65 -19.58 -10.57
C ASP A 121 15.60 -21.01 -11.14
N ASP A 122 14.71 -21.86 -10.63
CA ASP A 122 14.46 -23.20 -11.17
C ASP A 122 13.77 -23.18 -12.55
N LEU A 123 13.07 -22.09 -12.89
CA LEU A 123 12.40 -21.90 -14.18
C LEU A 123 13.37 -21.43 -15.28
N LYS A 124 14.43 -22.23 -15.49
CA LYS A 124 15.61 -21.93 -16.33
C LYS A 124 15.36 -21.67 -17.81
N PHE A 125 14.15 -21.88 -18.31
CA PHE A 125 13.80 -21.69 -19.73
C PHE A 125 12.72 -20.63 -19.95
N TYR A 126 12.20 -20.02 -18.87
CA TYR A 126 11.13 -19.04 -18.94
C TYR A 126 11.63 -17.72 -18.32
N PRO A 127 11.61 -16.60 -19.06
CA PRO A 127 11.98 -15.31 -18.50
C PRO A 127 10.91 -14.88 -17.48
N ILE A 128 11.32 -14.71 -16.22
CA ILE A 128 10.41 -14.34 -15.13
C ILE A 128 11.01 -13.20 -14.33
N TYR A 129 10.18 -12.20 -14.08
CA TYR A 129 10.41 -11.18 -13.06
C TYR A 129 9.16 -11.02 -12.21
N VAL A 130 9.34 -10.51 -11.00
CA VAL A 130 8.28 -10.23 -10.03
C VAL A 130 8.26 -8.73 -9.80
N THR A 131 7.06 -8.17 -9.75
CA THR A 131 6.85 -6.76 -9.38
C THR A 131 6.20 -6.65 -8.02
N ASP A 132 6.43 -5.53 -7.36
CA ASP A 132 5.61 -5.10 -6.24
C ASP A 132 4.27 -4.50 -6.75
N GLN A 133 3.55 -3.82 -5.85
CA GLN A 133 2.27 -3.19 -6.19
C GLN A 133 2.40 -1.87 -6.94
N LEU A 134 3.57 -1.23 -6.88
CA LEU A 134 3.91 -0.03 -7.64
C LEU A 134 4.44 -0.37 -9.05
N TRP A 135 4.49 -1.65 -9.38
CA TRP A 135 5.06 -2.20 -10.61
C TRP A 135 6.58 -2.09 -10.69
N ASP A 136 7.25 -1.91 -9.55
CA ASP A 136 8.70 -1.96 -9.46
C ASP A 136 9.15 -3.41 -9.48
N VAL A 137 10.11 -3.73 -10.35
CA VAL A 137 10.68 -5.08 -10.46
C VAL A 137 11.59 -5.34 -9.26
N VAL A 138 11.17 -6.28 -8.41
CA VAL A 138 11.82 -6.61 -7.13
C VAL A 138 12.71 -7.85 -7.20
N THR A 139 12.43 -8.79 -8.10
CA THR A 139 13.32 -9.93 -8.41
C THR A 139 13.11 -10.46 -9.82
N TRP A 140 14.09 -11.19 -10.34
CA TRP A 140 14.10 -11.79 -11.67
C TRP A 140 15.01 -13.02 -11.68
N ASN A 141 14.79 -13.90 -12.65
CA ASN A 141 15.73 -14.98 -12.96
C ASN A 141 16.73 -14.55 -14.04
N ARG A 142 17.82 -15.31 -14.18
CA ARG A 142 18.88 -15.01 -15.16
C ARG A 142 18.37 -14.87 -16.61
N VAL A 143 17.34 -15.64 -16.98
CA VAL A 143 16.78 -15.61 -18.34
C VAL A 143 16.03 -14.32 -18.60
N ALA A 144 15.35 -13.78 -17.58
CA ALA A 144 14.68 -12.48 -17.68
C ALA A 144 15.67 -11.36 -18.01
N SER A 145 16.87 -11.34 -17.42
CA SER A 145 17.89 -10.34 -17.76
C SER A 145 18.34 -10.41 -19.22
N ALA A 146 18.34 -11.61 -19.81
CA ALA A 146 18.70 -11.80 -21.21
C ALA A 146 17.60 -11.31 -22.18
N VAL A 147 16.34 -11.33 -21.76
CA VAL A 147 15.19 -10.94 -22.58
C VAL A 147 14.82 -9.47 -22.38
N PHE A 148 14.73 -9.02 -21.13
CA PHE A 148 14.21 -7.71 -20.75
C PHE A 148 15.29 -6.68 -20.42
N GLY A 149 16.57 -7.07 -20.55
CA GLY A 149 17.73 -6.26 -20.18
C GLY A 149 18.16 -6.48 -18.74
N ASP A 150 19.38 -6.04 -18.43
CA ASP A 150 20.01 -6.31 -17.14
C ASP A 150 19.46 -5.41 -16.02
N PHE A 151 18.50 -5.97 -15.28
CA PHE A 151 17.86 -5.33 -14.13
C PHE A 151 18.84 -4.95 -13.00
N GLU A 152 20.02 -5.58 -12.89
CA GLU A 152 21.02 -5.20 -11.87
C GLU A 152 21.64 -3.83 -12.17
N THR A 153 21.74 -3.47 -13.46
CA THR A 153 22.34 -2.21 -13.90
C THR A 153 21.33 -1.06 -14.01
N MET A 154 20.03 -1.38 -13.95
CA MET A 154 18.96 -0.42 -14.15
C MET A 154 18.70 0.43 -12.92
N SER A 155 18.50 1.73 -13.15
CA SER A 155 18.03 2.66 -12.14
C SER A 155 16.63 2.27 -11.61
N PHE A 156 16.24 2.85 -10.49
CA PHE A 156 14.93 2.62 -9.89
C PHE A 156 13.78 2.86 -10.90
N LYS A 157 13.85 3.97 -11.67
CA LYS A 157 12.82 4.30 -12.67
C LYS A 157 12.80 3.29 -13.81
N GLU A 158 13.96 2.87 -14.28
CA GLU A 158 14.07 1.86 -15.34
C GLU A 158 13.53 0.51 -14.88
N ARG A 159 13.55 0.20 -13.58
CA ARG A 159 12.96 -1.00 -12.98
C ARG A 159 11.45 -0.93 -12.74
N ASN A 160 10.79 0.20 -13.01
CA ASN A 160 9.34 0.26 -12.99
C ASN A 160 8.76 -0.24 -14.32
N ALA A 161 7.94 -1.28 -14.30
CA ALA A 161 7.41 -1.92 -15.51
C ALA A 161 6.50 -0.98 -16.33
N VAL A 162 5.70 -0.13 -15.66
CA VAL A 162 4.86 0.87 -16.34
C VAL A 162 5.75 1.93 -17.00
N TRP A 163 6.71 2.48 -16.27
CA TRP A 163 7.67 3.43 -16.83
C TRP A 163 8.39 2.82 -18.04
N ARG A 164 8.86 1.58 -17.93
CA ARG A 164 9.59 0.90 -19.00
C ARG A 164 8.72 0.69 -20.24
N CYS A 165 7.45 0.33 -20.07
CA CYS A 165 6.51 0.16 -21.18
C CYS A 165 6.37 1.43 -22.04
N PHE A 166 6.34 2.61 -21.40
CA PHE A 166 6.06 3.88 -22.09
C PHE A 166 7.28 4.77 -22.37
N ALA A 167 8.37 4.59 -21.61
CA ALA A 167 9.53 5.48 -21.66
C ALA A 167 10.83 4.81 -22.12
N SER A 168 10.93 3.47 -22.12
CA SER A 168 12.10 2.78 -22.70
C SER A 168 11.84 2.46 -24.17
N GLN A 169 12.71 3.01 -25.03
CA GLN A 169 12.68 2.72 -26.46
C GLN A 169 13.07 1.27 -26.74
N GLU A 170 14.00 0.71 -25.96
CA GLU A 170 14.48 -0.66 -26.05
C GLU A 170 13.34 -1.65 -25.75
N TYR A 171 12.59 -1.42 -24.68
CA TYR A 171 11.48 -2.29 -24.27
C TYR A 171 10.30 -2.20 -25.25
N ARG A 172 10.02 -1.01 -25.77
CA ARG A 172 9.05 -0.85 -26.86
C ARG A 172 9.48 -1.60 -28.13
N THR A 173 10.78 -1.59 -28.44
CA THR A 173 11.32 -2.33 -29.59
C THR A 173 11.25 -3.85 -29.39
N LEU A 174 11.47 -4.33 -28.16
CA LEU A 174 11.31 -5.75 -27.81
C LEU A 174 9.89 -6.27 -28.08
N LEU A 175 8.87 -5.49 -27.75
CA LEU A 175 7.46 -5.83 -27.98
C LEU A 175 7.02 -5.59 -29.43
N ALA A 176 7.76 -4.77 -30.19
CA ALA A 176 7.54 -4.49 -31.59
C ALA A 176 6.05 -4.20 -31.91
N ASN A 177 5.44 -5.01 -32.78
CA ASN A 177 4.06 -4.84 -33.24
C ASN A 177 3.02 -5.19 -32.16
N ASP A 178 3.40 -5.93 -31.12
CA ASP A 178 2.50 -6.33 -30.04
C ASP A 178 2.41 -5.27 -28.92
N TRP A 179 3.22 -4.21 -28.99
CA TRP A 179 3.24 -3.16 -27.98
C TRP A 179 1.86 -2.51 -27.78
N GLU A 180 1.12 -2.24 -28.87
CA GLU A 180 -0.21 -1.61 -28.80
C GLU A 180 -1.26 -2.47 -28.10
N ALA A 181 -1.13 -3.80 -28.17
CA ALA A 181 -2.01 -4.71 -27.44
C ALA A 181 -1.55 -4.94 -25.99
N HIS A 182 -0.28 -4.68 -25.71
CA HIS A 182 0.34 -4.83 -24.39
C HIS A 182 0.19 -3.59 -23.49
N ALA A 183 0.13 -2.39 -24.08
CA ALA A 183 0.06 -1.09 -23.40
C ALA A 183 -1.36 -0.71 -22.97
#